data_AF-A0A9D0C8H1-F1
#
_entry.id   AF-A0A9D0C8H1-F1
#
_cell.length_a   1.000
_cell.length_b   1.000
_cell.length_c   1.000
_cell.angle_alpha   90.00
_cell.angle_beta   90.00
_cell.angle_gamma   90.00
#
_symmetry.space_group_name_H-M   'P 1'
#
loop_
_entity.id
_entity.type
_entity.pdbx_description
1 polymer ?
#
loop_
_entity_poly.entity_id
_entity_poly.type
_entity_poly.pdbx_seq_one_letter_code
_entity_poly.pdbx_strand_id
1 'polypeptide(L)' 'SGNPAERLRHFQYFSFVTLTTLGYGDILPRTEGATALCQTEAIVGQFFMAVLVARLVGIRVAQEFSGAGDGTEE' A
#
# COMPACT_ATOMS: atom_id res chain seq x y z
N SER A 1 -18.28 -26.47 -13.61
CA SER A 1 -18.26 -25.81 -12.29
C SER A 1 -16.99 -24.97 -12.22
N GLY A 2 -17.08 -23.69 -11.84
CA GLY A 2 -15.87 -22.87 -11.69
C GLY A 2 -14.99 -23.45 -10.60
N ASN A 3 -13.72 -23.71 -10.88
CA ASN A 3 -12.80 -24.23 -9.88
C ASN A 3 -12.67 -23.17 -8.75
N PRO A 4 -12.85 -23.54 -7.47
CA PRO A 4 -12.74 -22.62 -6.34
C PRO A 4 -11.46 -21.78 -6.34
N ALA A 5 -10.36 -22.35 -6.84
CA ALA A 5 -9.09 -21.65 -6.97
C ALA A 5 -9.16 -20.44 -7.91
N GLU A 6 -9.97 -20.48 -8.98
CA GLU A 6 -10.08 -19.37 -9.91
C GLU A 6 -10.84 -18.19 -9.30
N ARG A 7 -11.86 -18.48 -8.49
CA ARG A 7 -12.61 -17.45 -7.76
C ARG A 7 -11.69 -16.73 -6.77
N LEU A 8 -10.86 -17.48 -6.04
CA LEU A 8 -9.89 -16.91 -5.11
C LEU A 8 -8.90 -16.00 -5.84
N ARG A 9 -8.37 -16.43 -6.98
CA ARG A 9 -7.45 -15.61 -7.79
C ARG A 9 -8.09 -14.30 -8.26
N HIS A 10 -9.35 -14.33 -8.70
CA HIS A 10 -10.07 -13.11 -9.09
C HIS A 10 -10.24 -12.13 -7.93
N PHE A 11 -10.61 -12.61 -6.74
CA PHE A 11 -10.74 -11.75 -5.56
C PHE A 11 -9.38 -11.19 -5.11
N GLN A 12 -8.32 -11.98 -5.14
CA GLN A 12 -6.97 -11.51 -4.81
C GLN A 12 -6.50 -10.42 -5.78
N TYR A 13 -6.71 -10.62 -7.08
CA TYR A 13 -6.40 -9.61 -8.09
C TYR A 13 -7.17 -8.31 -7.84
N PHE A 14 -8.48 -8.41 -7.59
CA PHE A 14 -9.31 -7.24 -7.30
C PHE A 14 -8.86 -6.48 -6.05
N SER A 15 -8.57 -7.18 -4.95
CA SER A 15 -8.04 -6.55 -3.73
C SER A 15 -6.68 -5.92 -3.98
N PHE A 16 -5.79 -6.55 -4.75
CA PHE A 16 -4.48 -5.99 -5.07
C PHE A 16 -4.59 -4.70 -5.90
N VAL A 17 -5.43 -4.70 -6.94
CA VAL A 17 -5.72 -3.54 -7.79
C VAL A 17 -6.34 -2.39 -6.98
N THR A 18 -7.20 -2.70 -6.01
CA THR A 18 -7.82 -1.71 -5.13
C THR A 18 -6.84 -1.15 -4.11
N LEU A 19 -6.06 -2.02 -3.44
CA LEU A 19 -5.01 -1.65 -2.50
C LEU A 19 -3.93 -0.76 -3.14
N THR A 20 -3.60 -1.00 -4.40
CA THR A 20 -2.60 -0.23 -5.15
C THR A 20 -3.19 0.98 -5.87
N THR A 21 -4.48 1.27 -5.67
CA THR A 21 -5.23 2.36 -6.31
C THR A 21 -5.21 2.35 -7.84
N LEU A 22 -4.90 1.21 -8.47
CA LEU A 22 -4.87 1.04 -9.92
C LEU A 22 -6.29 1.16 -10.53
N GLY A 23 -7.27 0.48 -9.92
CA GLY A 23 -8.68 0.59 -10.27
C GLY A 23 -9.02 0.37 -11.75
N TYR A 24 -8.51 -0.70 -12.38
CA TYR A 24 -8.74 -0.98 -13.82
C TYR A 24 -10.22 -1.00 -14.25
N GLY A 25 -11.14 -1.24 -13.32
CA GLY A 25 -12.59 -1.20 -13.57
C GLY A 25 -13.14 -2.44 -14.29
N ASP A 26 -12.32 -3.47 -14.45
CA ASP A 26 -12.70 -4.79 -14.96
C ASP A 26 -13.54 -5.59 -13.97
N ILE A 27 -13.34 -5.38 -12.67
CA ILE A 27 -14.15 -5.92 -11.58
C ILE A 27 -14.70 -4.76 -10.75
N LEU A 28 -16.01 -4.75 -10.53
CA LEU A 28 -16.72 -3.68 -9.83
C LEU A 28 -17.52 -4.24 -8.65
N PRO A 29 -17.45 -3.64 -7.45
CA PRO A 29 -18.30 -4.03 -6.34
C PRO A 29 -19.77 -3.68 -6.67
N ARG A 30 -20.66 -4.67 -6.62
CA ARG A 30 -22.10 -4.48 -6.90
C ARG A 30 -22.95 -4.35 -5.65
N THR A 31 -22.42 -4.69 -4.48
CA THR A 31 -23.13 -4.67 -3.20
C THR A 31 -22.56 -3.59 -2.30
N GLU A 32 -23.41 -2.99 -1.46
CA GLU A 32 -22.99 -1.92 -0.53
C GLU A 32 -21.84 -2.37 0.39
N GLY A 33 -21.90 -3.62 0.89
CA GLY A 33 -20.84 -4.21 1.70
C GLY A 33 -19.52 -4.36 0.94
N ALA A 34 -19.55 -4.73 -0.35
CA ALA A 34 -18.33 -4.81 -1.15
C ALA A 34 -17.73 -3.43 -1.40
N THR A 35 -18.56 -2.41 -1.64
CA THR A 35 -18.09 -1.02 -1.81
C THR A 35 -17.40 -0.50 -0.55
N ALA A 36 -17.97 -0.76 0.63
CA ALA A 36 -17.35 -0.36 1.90
C ALA A 36 -15.99 -1.05 2.14
N LEU A 37 -15.87 -2.34 1.78
CA LEU A 37 -14.60 -3.06 1.83
C LEU A 37 -13.55 -2.46 0.88
N CYS A 38 -13.93 -2.15 -0.36
CA CYS A 38 -13.03 -1.53 -1.34
C CYS A 38 -12.51 -0.17 -0.86
N GLN A 39 -13.39 0.64 -0.25
CA GLN A 39 -12.99 1.93 0.33
C GLN A 39 -11.96 1.75 1.45
N THR A 40 -12.19 0.75 2.31
CA THR A 40 -11.25 0.44 3.41
C THR A 40 -9.91 -0.05 2.86
N GLU A 41 -9.91 -0.94 1.86
CA GLU A 41 -8.70 -1.40 1.19
C GLU A 41 -7.92 -0.23 0.56
N ALA A 42 -8.59 0.67 -0.16
CA ALA A 42 -7.95 1.83 -0.76
C ALA A 42 -7.30 2.75 0.28
N ILE A 43 -7.96 2.98 1.43
CA ILE A 43 -7.41 3.78 2.54
C ILE A 43 -6.17 3.11 3.14
N VAL A 44 -6.21 1.78 3.34
CA VAL A 44 -5.07 1.01 3.86
C VAL A 44 -3.87 1.10 2.92
N GLY A 45 -4.10 1.01 1.61
CA GLY A 45 -3.05 1.17 0.59
C GLY A 45 -2.31 2.51 0.71
N GLN A 46 -3.07 3.59 0.91
CA GLN A 46 -2.51 4.93 1.05
C GLN A 46 -1.71 5.09 2.35
N PHE A 47 -2.20 4.57 3.47
CA PHE A 47 -1.46 4.61 4.73
C PHE A 47 -0.16 3.81 4.66
N PHE A 48 -0.17 2.66 3.99
CA PHE A 48 1.04 1.88 3.79
C PHE A 48 2.11 2.69 3.05
N MET A 49 1.76 3.34 1.94
CA MET A 49 2.69 4.20 1.19
C MET A 49 3.18 5.39 2.03
N ALA A 50 2.29 6.06 2.77
CA ALA A 50 2.65 7.19 3.62
C ALA A 50 3.65 6.80 4.72
N VAL A 51 3.38 5.71 5.44
CA VAL A 51 4.26 5.20 6.51
C VAL A 51 5.60 4.73 5.93
N LEU A 52 5.58 4.06 4.77
CA LEU A 52 6.79 3.60 4.10
C LEU A 52 7.70 4.77 3.72
N VAL A 53 7.13 5.82 3.13
CA VAL A 53 7.87 7.04 2.75
C VAL A 53 8.38 7.76 4.00
N ALA A 54 7.54 7.95 5.03
CA ALA A 54 7.94 8.59 6.28
C ALA A 54 9.11 7.85 6.95
N ARG A 55 9.08 6.51 6.96
CA ARG A 55 10.17 5.67 7.47
C ARG A 55 11.45 5.85 6.66
N LEU A 56 11.35 5.85 5.33
CA LEU A 56 12.51 6.03 4.45
C LEU A 56 13.16 7.40 4.67
N VAL A 57 12.35 8.46 4.74
CA VAL A 57 12.83 9.82 5.01
C VAL A 57 13.44 9.90 6.40
N GLY A 58 12.80 9.34 7.43
CA GLY A 58 13.31 9.31 8.79
C GLY A 58 14.70 8.65 8.90
N ILE A 59 14.94 7.57 8.16
CA ILE A 59 16.27 6.92 8.11
C ILE A 59 17.32 7.86 7.49
N ARG A 60 17.00 8.54 6.37
CA ARG A 60 17.95 9.47 5.73
C ARG A 60 18.26 10.67 6.61
N VAL A 61 17.24 11.25 7.24
CA VAL A 61 17.42 12.38 8.17
C VAL A 61 18.29 11.95 9.35
N ALA A 62 18.06 10.78 9.93
CA ALA A 62 18.88 10.26 11.03
C ALA A 62 20.36 10.01 10.65
N GLN A 63 20.62 9.61 9.40
CA GLN A 63 21.97 9.43 8.88
C GLN A 63 22.71 10.77 8.70
N GLU A 64 22.01 11.81 8.23
CA GLU A 64 22.58 13.15 8.07
C GLU A 64 23.02 13.75 9.42
N PHE A 65 22.23 13.57 10.48
CA PHE A 65 22.63 13.94 11.84
C PHE A 65 23.82 13.14 12.38
N SER A 66 24.01 11.89 11.92
CA SER A 66 25.12 11.04 12.37
C SER A 66 26.44 11.33 11.64
N GLY A 67 26.39 11.90 10.43
CA GLY A 67 27.57 12.29 9.64
C GLY A 67 28.12 13.69 9.96
N ALA A 68 27.35 14.54 10.64
CA ALA A 68 27.74 15.91 10.96
C ALA A 68 28.60 16.06 12.23
N GLY A 69 28.92 14.96 12.91
CA GLY A 69 29.71 14.94 14.15
C GLY A 69 31.20 14.61 13.96
N ASP A 70 31.63 14.26 12.75
CA ASP A 70 33.03 13.92 12.45
C ASP A 70 33.76 15.12 11.80
N GLY A 71 33.73 16.24 12.52
CA GLY A 71 34.58 17.40 12.26
C GLY A 71 35.84 17.26 13.10
N THR A 72 36.86 16.67 12.51
CA THR A 72 38.26 16.57 12.97
C THR A 72 38.68 17.72 13.88
N GLU A 73 38.97 17.37 15.14
CA GLU A 73 39.87 18.13 16.00
C GLU A 73 41.28 18.08 15.35
N GLU A 74 41.73 19.19 14.77
CA GLU A 74 43.15 19.51 14.59
C GLU A 74 43.51 20.75 15.42
#